data_AF-A0A352RZW1-F1
#
_entry.id   AF-A0A352RZW1-F1
#
_cell.length_a   1.000
_cell.length_b   1.000
_cell.length_c   1.000
_cell.angle_alpha   90.00
_cell.angle_beta   90.00
_cell.angle_gamma   90.00
#
_symmetry.space_group_name_H-M   'P 1'
#
loop_
_entity.id
_entity.type
_entity.pdbx_description
1 polymer ?
#
loop_
_entity_poly.entity_id
_entity_poly.type
_entity_poly.pdbx_seq_one_letter_code
_entity_poly.pdbx_strand_id
1 'polypeptide(L)' 'GTFGPNSGNGGFSAAIAPYLAALGQTDDARAQAQRARDLAAQKPAGYYSQVLALFGLGHLDGHFRFEADGTLVPAW' A
#
# COMPACT_ATOMS: atom_id res chain seq x y z
N GLY A 1 18.06 -6.43 -3.64
CA GLY A 1 18.80 -5.19 -3.91
C GLY A 1 18.51 -4.20 -2.81
N THR A 2 19.52 -3.49 -2.33
CA THR A 2 19.35 -2.43 -1.31
C THR A 2 18.66 -1.23 -1.95
N PHE A 3 17.52 -0.81 -1.39
CA PHE A 3 16.80 0.36 -1.87
C PHE A 3 17.58 1.63 -1.53
N GLY A 4 17.83 2.48 -2.53
CA GLY A 4 18.56 3.73 -2.36
C GLY A 4 17.70 4.83 -1.72
N PRO A 5 18.32 5.93 -1.24
CA PRO A 5 17.61 7.03 -0.59
C PRO A 5 16.56 7.71 -1.48
N ASN A 6 16.70 7.60 -2.81
CA ASN A 6 15.77 8.18 -3.80
C ASN A 6 14.81 7.14 -4.42
N SER A 7 14.79 5.90 -3.93
CA SER A 7 13.98 4.82 -4.51
C SER A 7 12.50 4.85 -4.07
N GLY A 8 12.05 5.92 -3.39
CA GLY A 8 10.72 5.98 -2.76
C GLY A 8 10.63 5.07 -1.53
N ASN A 9 10.09 5.58 -0.43
CA ASN A 9 9.89 4.80 0.79
C ASN A 9 8.82 3.71 0.60
N GLY A 10 8.77 2.74 1.53
CA GLY A 10 7.78 1.65 1.46
C GLY A 10 6.32 2.14 1.52
N GLY A 11 6.06 3.32 2.08
CA GLY A 11 4.74 3.95 2.10
C GLY A 11 4.24 4.32 0.70
N PHE A 12 5.11 4.83 -0.18
CA PHE A 12 4.72 5.11 -1.58
C PHE A 12 4.36 3.83 -2.34
N SER A 13 5.11 2.75 -2.12
CA SER A 13 4.78 1.45 -2.71
C SER A 13 3.43 0.92 -2.21
N ALA A 14 3.12 1.07 -0.92
CA ALA A 14 1.81 0.69 -0.42
C ALA A 14 0.69 1.57 -1.01
N ALA A 15 0.89 2.89 -1.10
CA ALA A 15 -0.11 3.84 -1.55
C ALA A 15 -0.52 3.66 -3.02
N ILE A 16 0.41 3.22 -3.89
CA ILE A 16 0.13 3.02 -5.32
C ILE A 16 -0.54 1.67 -5.62
N ALA A 17 -0.43 0.68 -4.74
CA ALA A 17 -0.90 -0.67 -4.99
C ALA A 17 -2.42 -0.76 -5.29
N PRO A 18 -3.32 -0.08 -4.56
CA PRO A 18 -4.74 -0.04 -4.89
C PRO A 18 -5.05 0.49 -6.29
N TYR A 19 -4.32 1.52 -6.72
CA TYR A 19 -4.51 2.12 -8.04
C TYR A 19 -4.11 1.14 -9.16
N LEU A 20 -2.98 0.45 -9.01
CA LEU A 20 -2.55 -0.58 -9.95
C LEU A 20 -3.55 -1.74 -10.02
N ALA A 21 -4.09 -2.16 -8.87
CA ALA A 21 -5.12 -3.19 -8.83
C ALA A 21 -6.39 -2.76 -9.58
N ALA A 22 -6.82 -1.50 -9.43
CA ALA A 22 -7.97 -0.95 -10.14
C ALA A 22 -7.76 -0.85 -11.67
N LEU A 23 -6.52 -0.67 -12.13
CA LEU A 23 -6.15 -0.72 -13.54
C LEU A 23 -6.07 -2.15 -14.12
N GLY A 24 -6.28 -3.19 -13.31
CA GLY A 24 -6.09 -4.58 -13.70
C GLY A 24 -4.63 -5.03 -13.73
N GLN A 25 -3.69 -4.21 -13.26
CA GLN A 25 -2.27 -4.54 -13.15
C GLN A 25 -1.99 -5.28 -11.84
N THR A 26 -2.62 -6.44 -11.65
CA THR A 26 -2.59 -7.19 -10.38
C THR A 26 -1.19 -7.61 -9.96
N ASP A 27 -0.33 -7.99 -10.92
CA ASP A 27 1.05 -8.40 -10.61
C ASP A 27 1.91 -7.22 -10.14
N ASP A 28 1.76 -6.05 -10.76
CA ASP A 28 2.45 -4.82 -10.33
C ASP A 28 1.95 -4.37 -8.95
N ALA A 29 0.63 -4.44 -8.71
CA ALA A 29 0.05 -4.16 -7.40
C ALA A 29 0.64 -5.09 -6.31
N ARG A 30 0.74 -6.39 -6.60
CA ARG A 30 1.33 -7.38 -5.69
C ARG A 30 2.82 -7.10 -5.46
N ALA A 31 3.57 -6.74 -6.50
CA ALA A 31 4.98 -6.40 -6.39
C ALA A 31 5.21 -5.17 -5.49
N GLN A 32 4.38 -4.13 -5.61
CA GLN A 32 4.47 -2.94 -4.77
C GLN A 32 4.05 -3.23 -3.32
N ALA A 33 2.99 -4.02 -3.11
CA ALA A 33 2.60 -4.45 -1.77
C ALA A 33 3.71 -5.26 -1.09
N GLN A 34 4.35 -6.19 -1.82
CA GLN A 34 5.47 -6.97 -1.29
C GLN A 34 6.67 -6.08 -0.96
N ARG A 35 7.04 -5.16 -1.86
CA ARG A 35 8.11 -4.20 -1.63
C ARG A 35 7.88 -3.36 -0.36
N ALA A 36 6.64 -2.93 -0.11
CA ALA A 36 6.29 -2.18 1.09
C ALA A 36 6.50 -3.01 2.37
N ARG A 37 6.08 -4.28 2.35
CA ARG A 37 6.25 -5.23 3.47
C ARG A 37 7.75 -5.52 3.73
N ASP A 38 8.52 -5.77 2.68
CA ASP A 38 9.96 -6.03 2.79
C ASP A 38 10.72 -4.84 3.38
N LEU A 39 10.38 -3.62 2.97
CA LEU A 39 10.96 -2.39 3.48
C LEU A 39 10.61 -2.15 4.97
N ALA A 40 9.37 -2.43 5.35
CA ALA A 40 8.92 -2.32 6.74
C ALA A 40 9.61 -3.34 7.66
N ALA A 41 9.92 -4.54 7.15
CA ALA A 41 10.65 -5.57 7.88
C ALA A 41 12.14 -5.21 8.09
N GLN A 42 12.76 -4.49 7.15
CA GLN A 42 14.15 -4.07 7.25
C GLN A 42 14.36 -2.90 8.23
N LYS A 43 13.42 -1.95 8.25
CA LYS A 43 13.50 -0.79 9.13
C LYS A 43 12.09 -0.31 9.48
N PRO A 44 11.82 0.06 10.74
CA PRO A 44 10.57 0.70 11.11
C PRO A 44 10.28 1.90 10.20
N ALA A 45 9.07 1.92 9.64
CA ALA A 45 8.62 3.00 8.79
C ALA A 45 8.41 4.26 9.66
N GLY A 46 8.81 5.43 9.15
CA GLY A 46 8.42 6.69 9.79
C GLY A 46 6.90 6.89 9.73
N TYR A 47 6.36 7.73 10.62
CA TYR A 47 4.92 7.96 10.77
C TYR A 47 4.18 8.11 9.43
N TYR A 48 4.68 8.98 8.54
CA TYR A 48 4.06 9.22 7.24
C TYR A 48 3.98 7.94 6.37
N SER A 49 5.09 7.21 6.25
CA SER A 49 5.13 5.95 5.51
C SER A 49 4.23 4.88 6.12
N GLN A 50 4.11 4.87 7.45
CA GLN A 50 3.25 3.93 8.16
C GLN A 50 1.77 4.22 7.90
N VAL A 51 1.35 5.48 7.94
CA VAL A 51 -0.02 5.88 7.60
C VAL A 51 -0.34 5.50 6.15
N LEU A 52 0.55 5.78 5.20
CA LEU A 52 0.37 5.36 3.80
C LEU A 52 0.25 3.85 3.66
N ALA A 53 1.05 3.09 4.40
CA ALA A 53 0.98 1.63 4.40
C ALA A 53 -0.36 1.11 4.93
N LEU A 54 -0.88 1.69 6.01
CA LEU A 54 -2.17 1.32 6.57
C LEU A 54 -3.32 1.57 5.58
N PHE A 55 -3.33 2.71 4.89
CA PHE A 55 -4.37 2.99 3.90
C PHE A 55 -4.24 2.10 2.65
N GLY A 56 -3.04 2.05 2.06
CA GLY A 56 -2.82 1.33 0.81
C GLY A 56 -2.99 -0.18 0.95
N LEU A 57 -2.31 -0.80 1.91
CA LEU A 57 -2.44 -2.22 2.16
C LEU A 57 -3.78 -2.55 2.80
N GLY A 58 -4.30 -1.70 3.69
CA GLY A 58 -5.58 -1.94 4.33
C GLY A 58 -6.76 -1.99 3.36
N HIS A 59 -6.75 -1.11 2.35
CA HIS A 59 -7.73 -1.16 1.28
C HIS A 59 -7.57 -2.42 0.41
N LEU A 60 -6.33 -2.75 0.03
CA LEU A 60 -6.02 -3.92 -0.81
C LEU A 60 -6.38 -5.25 -0.13
N ASP A 61 -6.11 -5.36 1.17
CA ASP A 61 -6.42 -6.53 2.00
C ASP A 61 -7.91 -6.57 2.42
N GLY A 62 -8.72 -5.59 1.99
CA GLY A 62 -10.18 -5.59 2.17
C GLY A 62 -10.64 -5.18 3.57
N HIS A 63 -9.81 -4.52 4.38
CA HIS A 63 -10.20 -4.05 5.71
C HIS A 63 -11.24 -2.92 5.66
N PHE A 64 -11.27 -2.16 4.58
CA PHE A 64 -12.29 -1.16 4.29
C PHE A 64 -12.40 -0.90 2.78
N ARG A 65 -13.57 -0.45 2.34
CA ARG A 65 -13.83 0.00 0.96
C ARG A 65 -14.72 1.23 0.96
N PHE A 66 -14.72 1.95 -0.15
CA PHE A 66 -15.66 3.04 -0.40
C PHE A 66 -16.67 2.57 -1.45
N GLU A 67 -17.95 2.84 -1.19
CA GLU A 67 -19.00 2.66 -2.19
C GLU A 67 -18.98 3.79 -3.23
N ALA A 68 -19.72 3.62 -4.31
CA ALA A 68 -19.83 4.62 -5.38
C ALA A 68 -20.37 5.98 -4.89
N ASP A 69 -21.12 6.00 -3.79
CA ASP A 69 -21.63 7.22 -3.15
C ASP A 69 -20.66 7.83 -2.11
N GLY A 70 -19.48 7.22 -1.94
CA GLY A 70 -18.45 7.65 -0.99
C GLY A 70 -18.61 7.10 0.42
N THR A 71 -19.62 6.25 0.68
CA THR A 71 -19.80 5.61 1.99
C THR A 71 -18.62 4.70 2.33
N LEU A 72 -18.05 4.87 3.53
CA LEU A 72 -17.02 3.99 4.06
C LEU A 72 -17.66 2.70 4.60
N VAL A 73 -17.25 1.56 4.06
CA VAL A 73 -17.69 0.22 4.49
C VAL A 73 -16.49 -0.52 5.09
N PRO A 74 -16.43 -0.67 6.42
CA PRO A 74 -15.42 -1.50 7.07
C PRO A 74 -15.80 -2.99 7.03
N ALA A 75 -14.84 -3.88 7.29
CA ALA A 75 -15.01 -5.34 7.18
C ALA A 75 -15.45 -6.08 8.46
N TRP A 76 -15.97 -5.36 9.47
CA TRP A 76 -16.39 -5.92 10.77
C TRP A 76 -17.91 -5.87 10.97
#